data_AF-A0A845QMS5-F1
#
_entry.id   AF-A0A845QMS5-F1
#
_cell.length_a   1.000
_cell.length_b   1.000
_cell.length_c   1.000
_cell.angle_alpha   90.00
_cell.angle_beta   90.00
_cell.angle_gamma   90.00
#
_symmetry.space_group_name_H-M   'P 1'
#
loop_
_entity.id
_entity.type
_entity.pdbx_description
1 polymer ?
#
loop_
_entity_poly.entity_id
_entity_poly.type
_entity_poly.pdbx_seq_one_letter_code
_entity_poly.pdbx_strand_id
1 'polypeptide(L)'
;MIAKILALLPGADCCGGCGKETCRACAESIADGSSVALCPACTQEAVNAIAEVTGRERKAAKDEIAFVACSGDSAGKKRFSGKTCREAVAEGFLRGECRYGCIGCGDCTKTCRFGAMKLVDGDVIIDPEKCNGCGACAAEGACVQGLIRMIPREATNFIPCSNRDEDDDRVREICGYGCIGCGDCVRACPEGAVEIVDNHAVIDYDKCVGCVACTVKCKKKIIVDTLHDLTKLKEKVAFVRCNGSRNEKAYQAAGAATCAEAAKLDAKDLGICTTGCTGQGDCTKVCRYGAIKVVDGSAQVDPDKCVGCKDCTYACPMKLIVMVPYKGAKMVPCVSTADYEDKASVCNSACIGCSDCAANCPNGAIYMEEAHAVVDSEICENCQVCQYICARGIIKEREVPEYSYLQEAALAMRKGE
;
A
#
# COMPACT_ATOMS: atom_id res chain seq x y z
N MET A 1 -32.07 24.38 32.84
CA MET A 1 -30.67 24.09 32.45
C MET A 1 -30.62 23.09 31.29
N ILE A 2 -31.16 21.87 31.45
CA ILE A 2 -31.17 20.80 30.43
C ILE A 2 -31.62 21.29 29.04
N ALA A 3 -32.76 21.99 28.93
CA ALA A 3 -33.25 22.50 27.65
C ALA A 3 -32.27 23.45 26.93
N LYS A 4 -31.49 24.25 27.69
CA LYS A 4 -30.46 25.13 27.13
C LYS A 4 -29.27 24.32 26.59
N ILE A 5 -28.84 23.28 27.32
CA ILE A 5 -27.78 22.38 26.87
C ILE A 5 -28.22 21.63 25.61
N LEU A 6 -29.46 21.09 25.60
CA LEU A 6 -30.01 20.35 24.48
C LEU A 6 -30.03 21.18 23.18
N ALA A 7 -30.35 22.47 23.27
CA ALA A 7 -30.33 23.38 22.12
C ALA A 7 -28.94 23.64 21.54
N LEU A 8 -27.87 23.35 22.30
CA LEU A 8 -26.47 23.50 21.88
C LEU A 8 -25.88 22.18 21.34
N LEU A 9 -26.60 21.06 21.47
CA LEU A 9 -26.17 19.78 20.93
C LEU A 9 -26.55 19.64 19.46
N PRO A 10 -25.90 18.73 18.69
CA PRO A 10 -26.19 18.55 17.26
C PRO A 10 -27.60 18.09 16.91
N GLY A 11 -28.40 17.63 17.89
CA GLY A 11 -29.82 17.32 17.72
C GLY A 11 -30.15 16.11 16.84
N ALA A 12 -29.17 15.25 16.53
CA ALA A 12 -29.32 14.16 15.56
C ALA A 12 -29.60 12.77 16.17
N ASP A 13 -29.68 12.66 17.50
CA ASP A 13 -29.87 11.39 18.23
C ASP A 13 -29.02 10.23 17.66
N CYS A 14 -27.73 10.51 17.50
CA CYS A 14 -26.84 9.65 16.73
C CYS A 14 -26.29 8.43 17.50
N CYS A 15 -26.61 8.27 18.78
CA CYS A 15 -26.04 7.24 19.66
C CYS A 15 -24.49 7.14 19.54
N GLY A 16 -23.84 8.30 19.44
CA GLY A 16 -22.41 8.41 19.18
C GLY A 16 -21.52 8.09 20.39
N GLY A 17 -20.25 8.48 20.30
CA GLY A 17 -19.22 8.29 21.34
C GLY A 17 -19.50 8.97 22.68
N CYS A 18 -20.63 9.67 22.85
CA CYS A 18 -21.10 10.11 24.16
C CYS A 18 -21.74 8.99 24.99
N GLY A 19 -22.06 7.83 24.39
CA GLY A 19 -22.62 6.66 25.07
C GLY A 19 -24.07 6.85 25.54
N LYS A 20 -24.82 7.78 24.94
CA LYS A 20 -26.22 8.09 25.30
C LYS A 20 -27.15 7.82 24.12
N GLU A 21 -28.34 7.28 24.42
CA GLU A 21 -29.34 6.92 23.42
C GLU A 21 -29.97 8.14 22.72
N THR A 22 -30.02 9.28 23.39
CA THR A 22 -30.59 10.52 22.84
C THR A 22 -29.74 11.75 23.22
N CYS A 23 -29.83 12.80 22.41
CA CYS A 23 -29.26 14.11 22.73
C CYS A 23 -29.83 14.66 24.04
N ARG A 24 -31.09 14.36 24.36
CA ARG A 24 -31.69 14.72 25.65
C ARG A 24 -31.00 14.01 26.83
N ALA A 25 -30.81 12.70 26.74
CA ALA A 25 -30.08 11.95 27.76
C ALA A 25 -28.62 12.41 27.90
N CYS A 26 -27.99 12.86 26.80
CA CYS A 26 -26.68 13.52 26.83
C CYS A 26 -26.74 14.85 27.59
N ALA A 27 -27.71 15.72 27.29
CA ALA A 27 -27.90 16.99 27.99
C ALA A 27 -28.19 16.81 29.49
N GLU A 28 -28.98 15.80 29.86
CA GLU A 28 -29.24 15.41 31.25
C GLU A 28 -27.94 14.95 31.93
N SER A 29 -27.17 14.05 31.32
CA SER A 29 -25.87 13.59 31.85
C SER A 29 -24.87 14.74 32.06
N ILE A 30 -24.83 15.72 31.15
CA ILE A 30 -24.00 16.93 31.27
C ILE A 30 -24.46 17.79 32.46
N ALA A 31 -25.78 17.97 32.62
CA ALA A 31 -26.36 18.69 33.75
C ALA A 31 -26.06 18.00 35.09
N ASP A 32 -26.03 16.66 35.10
CA ASP A 32 -25.74 15.83 36.28
C ASP A 32 -24.23 15.73 36.61
N GLY A 33 -23.38 16.46 35.89
CA GLY A 33 -21.95 16.58 36.22
C GLY A 33 -20.99 15.93 35.24
N SER A 34 -21.47 15.24 34.19
CA SER A 34 -20.59 14.73 33.12
C SER A 34 -19.90 15.86 32.36
N SER A 35 -18.76 15.59 31.71
CA SER A 35 -17.96 16.60 30.98
C SER A 35 -18.78 17.59 30.13
N VAL A 36 -18.42 18.88 30.11
CA VAL A 36 -19.03 19.87 29.19
C VAL A 36 -18.78 19.54 27.71
N ALA A 37 -17.73 18.76 27.44
CA ALA A 37 -17.36 18.23 26.13
C ALA A 37 -17.80 16.76 25.95
N LEU A 38 -18.87 16.31 26.64
CA LEU A 38 -19.32 14.92 26.55
C LEU A 38 -19.71 14.50 25.13
N CYS A 39 -20.32 15.40 24.36
CA CYS A 39 -20.68 15.12 22.97
C CYS A 39 -19.45 15.34 22.07
N PRO A 40 -18.91 14.29 21.42
CA PRO A 40 -17.74 14.45 20.55
C PRO A 40 -18.05 15.18 19.24
N ALA A 41 -19.34 15.34 18.90
CA ALA A 41 -19.77 16.04 17.69
C ALA A 41 -20.04 17.54 17.89
N CYS A 42 -19.81 18.07 19.09
CA CYS A 42 -19.95 19.50 19.36
C CYS A 42 -18.71 20.26 18.87
N THR A 43 -18.94 21.43 18.25
CA THR A 43 -17.85 22.37 17.95
C THR A 43 -17.31 23.01 19.23
N GLN A 44 -16.16 23.67 19.14
CA GLN A 44 -15.57 24.37 20.28
C GLN A 44 -16.50 25.48 20.82
N GLU A 45 -17.23 26.17 19.94
CA GLU A 45 -18.21 27.20 20.32
C GLU A 45 -19.35 26.59 21.13
N ALA A 46 -19.88 25.44 20.72
CA ALA A 46 -20.94 24.75 21.43
C ALA A 46 -20.46 24.27 22.82
N VAL A 47 -19.26 23.69 22.92
CA VAL A 47 -18.68 23.28 24.21
C VAL A 47 -18.49 24.47 25.15
N ASN A 48 -18.00 25.60 24.63
CA ASN A 48 -17.84 26.83 25.42
C ASN A 48 -19.19 27.34 25.94
N ALA A 49 -20.22 27.35 25.10
CA ALA A 49 -21.58 27.76 25.48
C ALA A 49 -22.19 26.80 26.54
N ILE A 50 -21.94 25.49 26.43
CA ILE A 50 -22.38 24.51 27.44
C ILE A 50 -21.67 24.74 28.78
N ALA A 51 -20.37 25.06 28.76
CA ALA A 51 -19.62 25.39 29.96
C ALA A 51 -20.19 26.63 30.66
N GLU A 52 -20.56 27.66 29.91
CA GLU A 52 -21.21 28.88 30.42
C GLU A 52 -22.59 28.58 31.03
N VAL A 53 -23.42 27.79 30.34
CA VAL A 53 -24.75 27.41 30.84
C VAL A 53 -24.67 26.58 32.13
N THR A 54 -23.63 25.75 32.27
CA THR A 54 -23.42 24.90 33.45
C THR A 54 -22.62 25.58 34.56
N GLY A 55 -21.98 26.73 34.29
CA GLY A 55 -21.08 27.40 35.23
C GLY A 55 -19.81 26.60 35.54
N ARG A 56 -19.34 25.76 34.59
CA ARG A 56 -18.20 24.85 34.77
C ARG A 56 -17.03 25.24 33.89
N GLU A 57 -15.87 24.65 34.18
CA GLU A 57 -14.64 24.88 33.41
C GLU A 57 -14.82 24.52 31.93
N ARG A 58 -14.30 25.38 31.05
CA ARG A 58 -14.25 25.13 29.60
C ARG A 58 -13.28 23.98 29.32
N LYS A 59 -13.63 23.13 28.35
CA LYS A 59 -12.78 22.05 27.87
C LYS A 59 -12.60 22.14 26.37
N ALA A 60 -11.51 21.55 25.87
CA ALA A 60 -11.34 21.37 24.44
C ALA A 60 -12.41 20.41 23.91
N ALA A 61 -13.02 20.77 22.78
CA ALA A 61 -13.80 19.85 21.99
C ALA A 61 -12.87 18.80 21.36
N LYS A 62 -13.40 17.60 21.13
CA LYS A 62 -12.71 16.62 20.30
C LYS A 62 -12.88 17.01 18.84
N ASP A 63 -11.79 17.04 18.08
CA ASP A 63 -11.85 17.18 16.63
C ASP A 63 -11.33 15.90 15.98
N GLU A 64 -12.25 14.95 15.80
CA GLU A 64 -11.94 13.64 15.26
C GLU A 64 -12.74 13.38 13.97
N ILE A 65 -12.20 12.50 13.13
CA ILE A 65 -12.85 11.98 11.93
C ILE A 65 -12.85 10.45 11.97
N ALA A 66 -13.91 9.86 11.43
CA ALA A 66 -13.98 8.41 11.27
C ALA A 66 -13.06 7.95 10.13
N PHE A 67 -12.32 6.88 10.37
CA PHE A 67 -11.38 6.26 9.44
C PHE A 67 -11.65 4.76 9.35
N VAL A 68 -11.69 4.22 8.14
CA VAL A 68 -11.85 2.78 7.90
C VAL A 68 -10.48 2.13 7.75
N ALA A 69 -10.12 1.26 8.69
CA ALA A 69 -8.85 0.54 8.71
C ALA A 69 -8.83 -0.66 7.73
N CYS A 70 -9.26 -0.43 6.50
CA CYS A 70 -9.22 -1.37 5.38
C CYS A 70 -9.31 -0.62 4.04
N SER A 71 -8.26 -0.73 3.21
CA SER A 71 -8.27 -0.35 1.78
C SER A 71 -8.04 -1.54 0.85
N GLY A 72 -8.08 -2.76 1.38
CA GLY A 72 -8.07 -3.99 0.57
C GLY A 72 -9.39 -4.24 -0.15
N ASP A 73 -9.43 -5.27 -1.00
CA ASP A 73 -10.70 -5.75 -1.53
C ASP A 73 -11.50 -6.42 -0.41
N SER A 74 -12.78 -6.07 -0.31
CA SER A 74 -13.65 -6.52 0.76
C SER A 74 -13.76 -8.05 0.76
N ALA A 75 -13.52 -8.65 1.92
CA ALA A 75 -13.41 -10.10 2.07
C ALA A 75 -14.73 -10.79 1.76
N GLY A 76 -14.72 -11.69 0.79
CA GLY A 76 -15.92 -12.43 0.40
C GLY A 76 -17.02 -11.56 -0.23
N LYS A 77 -16.68 -10.37 -0.75
CA LYS A 77 -17.61 -9.40 -1.38
C LYS A 77 -18.65 -10.02 -2.31
N LYS A 78 -18.26 -11.01 -3.13
CA LYS A 78 -19.18 -11.74 -4.02
C LYS A 78 -20.11 -12.68 -3.27
N ARG A 79 -19.58 -13.42 -2.28
CA ARG A 79 -20.30 -14.45 -1.52
C ARG A 79 -21.27 -13.86 -0.50
N PHE A 80 -20.92 -12.70 0.06
CA PHE A 80 -21.73 -11.98 1.05
C PHE A 80 -22.63 -10.90 0.45
N SER A 81 -22.75 -10.85 -0.87
CA SER A 81 -23.65 -9.92 -1.54
C SER A 81 -25.10 -10.08 -1.02
N GLY A 82 -25.70 -8.97 -0.59
CA GLY A 82 -27.07 -8.95 -0.04
C GLY A 82 -27.21 -9.36 1.44
N LYS A 83 -26.13 -9.75 2.11
CA LYS A 83 -26.13 -10.10 3.55
C LYS A 83 -25.72 -8.91 4.43
N THR A 84 -25.99 -9.03 5.72
CA THR A 84 -25.40 -8.18 6.76
C THR A 84 -23.97 -8.62 7.07
N CYS A 85 -23.16 -7.70 7.58
CA CYS A 85 -21.82 -8.01 8.09
C CYS A 85 -21.87 -9.10 9.18
N ARG A 86 -22.92 -9.12 10.01
CA ARG A 86 -23.07 -10.10 11.09
C ARG A 86 -23.30 -11.52 10.56
N GLU A 87 -24.19 -11.66 9.59
CA GLU A 87 -24.43 -12.95 8.91
C GLU A 87 -23.16 -13.45 8.22
N ALA A 88 -22.44 -12.56 7.54
CA ALA A 88 -21.19 -12.89 6.87
C ALA A 88 -20.12 -13.42 7.84
N VAL A 89 -19.94 -12.79 9.00
CA VAL A 89 -19.02 -13.28 10.05
C VAL A 89 -19.45 -14.65 10.57
N ALA A 90 -20.75 -14.88 10.77
CA ALA A 90 -21.25 -16.15 11.27
C ALA A 90 -21.02 -17.32 10.30
N GLU A 91 -21.05 -17.07 8.99
CA GLU A 91 -20.72 -18.06 7.96
C GLU A 91 -19.23 -18.37 7.86
N GLY A 92 -18.37 -17.50 8.40
CA GLY A 92 -16.92 -17.63 8.32
C GLY A 92 -16.33 -17.27 6.96
N PHE A 93 -15.00 -17.27 6.89
CA PHE A 93 -14.22 -16.85 5.72
C PHE A 93 -13.54 -18.04 5.06
N LEU A 94 -13.50 -18.06 3.73
CA LEU A 94 -12.81 -19.09 2.95
C LEU A 94 -11.32 -18.79 2.83
N ARG A 95 -10.54 -19.80 2.41
CA ARG A 95 -9.14 -19.59 2.03
C ARG A 95 -9.07 -18.57 0.88
N GLY A 96 -8.22 -17.57 1.02
CA GLY A 96 -8.11 -16.45 0.07
C GLY A 96 -8.94 -15.23 0.46
N GLU A 97 -9.80 -15.30 1.48
CA GLU A 97 -10.56 -14.15 1.99
C GLU A 97 -9.91 -13.60 3.29
N CYS A 98 -9.78 -12.27 3.37
CA CYS A 98 -9.21 -11.60 4.55
C CYS A 98 -10.20 -11.60 5.71
N ARG A 99 -9.93 -12.38 6.77
CA ARG A 99 -10.81 -12.43 7.96
C ARG A 99 -10.80 -11.18 8.84
N TYR A 100 -9.89 -10.23 8.58
CA TYR A 100 -9.69 -9.02 9.38
C TYR A 100 -10.14 -7.74 8.64
N GLY A 101 -10.56 -7.85 7.39
CA GLY A 101 -10.87 -6.71 6.53
C GLY A 101 -12.36 -6.35 6.50
N CYS A 102 -12.69 -5.30 5.75
CA CYS A 102 -14.07 -4.95 5.47
C CYS A 102 -14.76 -6.11 4.74
N ILE A 103 -16.01 -6.40 5.09
CA ILE A 103 -16.82 -7.43 4.44
C ILE A 103 -17.51 -6.86 3.20
N GLY A 104 -17.74 -5.55 3.19
CA GLY A 104 -18.36 -4.83 2.09
C GLY A 104 -19.89 -4.88 2.04
N CYS A 105 -20.56 -5.26 3.12
CA CYS A 105 -22.02 -5.21 3.23
C CYS A 105 -22.56 -3.81 3.56
N GLY A 106 -21.73 -2.92 4.11
CA GLY A 106 -22.09 -1.53 4.38
C GLY A 106 -23.02 -1.28 5.58
N ASP A 107 -23.16 -2.20 6.54
CA ASP A 107 -24.06 -2.00 7.69
C ASP A 107 -23.77 -0.72 8.50
N CYS A 108 -22.49 -0.41 8.69
CA CYS A 108 -22.06 0.82 9.37
C CYS A 108 -22.55 2.11 8.68
N THR A 109 -22.85 2.08 7.38
CA THR A 109 -23.38 3.26 6.67
C THR A 109 -24.76 3.65 7.18
N LYS A 110 -25.55 2.68 7.66
CA LYS A 110 -26.90 2.89 8.22
C LYS A 110 -26.84 3.62 9.57
N THR A 111 -25.70 3.58 10.26
CA THR A 111 -25.48 4.25 11.54
C THR A 111 -25.27 5.76 11.37
N CYS A 112 -24.78 6.21 10.23
CA CYS A 112 -24.49 7.62 10.01
C CYS A 112 -25.77 8.43 9.78
N ARG A 113 -26.16 9.27 10.75
CA ARG A 113 -27.29 10.20 10.63
C ARG A 113 -26.98 11.47 9.82
N PHE A 114 -25.71 11.70 9.51
CA PHE A 114 -25.23 12.91 8.84
C PHE A 114 -24.94 12.69 7.34
N GLY A 115 -25.19 11.49 6.80
CA GLY A 115 -24.93 11.18 5.39
C GLY A 115 -23.46 11.21 5.00
N ALA A 116 -22.55 11.02 5.97
CA ALA A 116 -21.11 11.07 5.76
C ALA A 116 -20.52 9.74 5.26
N MET A 117 -21.30 8.67 5.11
CA MET A 117 -20.79 7.35 4.74
C MET A 117 -21.54 6.80 3.53
N LYS A 118 -20.80 6.23 2.58
CA LYS A 118 -21.35 5.55 1.39
C LYS A 118 -20.62 4.23 1.14
N LEU A 119 -21.33 3.25 0.60
CA LEU A 119 -20.75 2.00 0.11
C LEU A 119 -20.52 2.13 -1.40
N VAL A 120 -19.28 2.00 -1.85
CA VAL A 120 -18.89 2.07 -3.26
C VAL A 120 -18.08 0.83 -3.57
N ASP A 121 -18.66 -0.06 -4.39
CA ASP A 121 -18.01 -1.31 -4.79
C ASP A 121 -17.44 -2.11 -3.58
N GLY A 122 -18.24 -2.27 -2.53
CA GLY A 122 -17.81 -2.95 -1.29
C GLY A 122 -16.98 -2.09 -0.33
N ASP A 123 -16.46 -0.95 -0.76
CA ASP A 123 -15.66 -0.08 0.11
C ASP A 123 -16.53 0.97 0.80
N VAL A 124 -16.29 1.14 2.10
CA VAL A 124 -16.96 2.17 2.88
C VAL A 124 -16.15 3.46 2.76
N ILE A 125 -16.71 4.44 2.05
CA ILE A 125 -16.10 5.75 1.85
C ILE A 125 -16.72 6.76 2.80
N ILE A 126 -15.88 7.52 3.48
CA ILE A 126 -16.27 8.56 4.43
C ILE A 126 -16.05 9.93 3.77
N ASP A 127 -17.08 10.76 3.81
CA ASP A 127 -17.07 12.16 3.36
C ASP A 127 -16.58 13.04 4.52
N PRO A 128 -15.34 13.59 4.44
CA PRO A 128 -14.74 14.33 5.53
C PRO A 128 -15.45 15.65 5.85
N GLU A 129 -16.16 16.23 4.87
CA GLU A 129 -16.90 17.48 5.03
C GLU A 129 -18.21 17.28 5.81
N LYS A 130 -18.79 16.07 5.73
CA LYS A 130 -20.04 15.72 6.44
C LYS A 130 -19.79 14.99 7.75
N CYS A 131 -18.64 14.33 7.90
CA CYS A 131 -18.31 13.63 9.13
C CYS A 131 -18.03 14.64 10.24
N ASN A 132 -18.89 14.68 11.26
CA ASN A 132 -18.76 15.58 12.40
C ASN A 132 -18.07 14.96 13.62
N GLY A 133 -17.41 13.80 13.47
CA GLY A 133 -16.69 13.18 14.59
C GLY A 133 -17.57 12.51 15.65
N CYS A 134 -18.87 12.28 15.41
CA CYS A 134 -19.76 11.74 16.43
C CYS A 134 -19.38 10.35 16.96
N GLY A 135 -18.60 9.55 16.22
CA GLY A 135 -18.15 8.22 16.65
C GLY A 135 -19.20 7.12 16.63
N ALA A 136 -20.43 7.38 16.17
CA ALA A 136 -21.50 6.37 16.16
C ALA A 136 -21.13 5.13 15.33
N CYS A 137 -20.46 5.30 14.20
CA CYS A 137 -19.99 4.20 13.37
C CYS A 137 -18.79 3.43 13.96
N ALA A 138 -18.04 4.04 14.89
CA ALA A 138 -16.95 3.40 15.63
C ALA A 138 -17.43 2.72 16.92
N ALA A 139 -18.69 2.89 17.30
CA ALA A 139 -19.26 2.27 18.49
C ALA A 139 -19.31 0.74 18.36
N GLU A 140 -19.28 0.06 19.51
CA GLU A 140 -19.34 -1.41 19.57
C GLU A 140 -20.58 -1.93 18.85
N GLY A 141 -20.37 -2.94 17.98
CA GLY A 141 -21.44 -3.56 17.21
C GLY A 141 -21.85 -2.83 15.93
N ALA A 142 -21.47 -1.56 15.72
CA ALA A 142 -21.73 -0.85 14.46
C ALA A 142 -20.90 -1.44 13.30
N CYS A 143 -19.61 -1.70 13.55
CA CYS A 143 -18.77 -2.52 12.70
C CYS A 143 -18.41 -3.79 13.45
N VAL A 144 -19.01 -4.93 13.09
CA VAL A 144 -18.72 -6.24 13.73
C VAL A 144 -17.27 -6.71 13.57
N GLN A 145 -16.52 -6.10 12.65
CA GLN A 145 -15.08 -6.34 12.43
C GLN A 145 -14.19 -5.33 13.19
N GLY A 146 -14.75 -4.28 13.79
CA GLY A 146 -13.98 -3.28 14.55
C GLY A 146 -13.05 -2.40 13.69
N LEU A 147 -13.44 -2.11 12.44
CA LEU A 147 -12.57 -1.42 11.48
C LEU A 147 -12.65 0.10 11.51
N ILE A 148 -13.70 0.66 12.09
CA ILE A 148 -13.92 2.09 12.10
C ILE A 148 -13.27 2.66 13.35
N ARG A 149 -12.28 3.53 13.14
CA ARG A 149 -11.53 4.20 14.21
C ARG A 149 -11.81 5.68 14.15
N MET A 150 -11.83 6.33 15.32
CA MET A 150 -11.78 7.78 15.39
C MET A 150 -10.31 8.19 15.50
N ILE A 151 -9.91 9.15 14.67
CA ILE A 151 -8.56 9.70 14.63
C ILE A 151 -8.64 11.22 14.60
N PRO A 152 -7.59 11.96 15.02
CA PRO A 152 -7.59 13.42 14.92
C PRO A 152 -7.87 13.88 13.50
N ARG A 153 -8.66 14.95 13.34
CA ARG A 153 -9.03 15.46 12.02
C ARG A 153 -7.82 15.94 11.22
N GLU A 154 -6.81 16.52 11.87
CA GLU A 154 -5.57 16.94 11.22
C GLU A 154 -4.59 15.80 10.91
N ALA A 155 -4.87 14.56 11.33
CA ALA A 155 -3.95 13.46 11.07
C ALA A 155 -3.72 13.30 9.56
N THR A 156 -2.47 13.14 9.15
CA THR A 156 -2.07 12.99 7.74
C THR A 156 -1.61 11.58 7.41
N ASN A 157 -1.21 10.82 8.42
CA ASN A 157 -0.66 9.48 8.29
C ASN A 157 -1.66 8.42 8.80
N PHE A 158 -1.91 7.40 7.99
CA PHE A 158 -2.92 6.37 8.31
C PHE A 158 -2.44 4.97 7.93
N ILE A 159 -2.87 3.98 8.69
CA ILE A 159 -2.65 2.56 8.38
C ILE A 159 -3.97 1.95 7.95
N PRO A 160 -4.27 1.84 6.64
CA PRO A 160 -5.55 1.37 6.11
C PRO A 160 -5.64 -0.16 6.09
N CYS A 161 -5.23 -0.78 7.19
CA CYS A 161 -5.24 -2.21 7.37
C CYS A 161 -5.57 -2.54 8.83
N SER A 162 -6.10 -3.74 9.04
CA SER A 162 -6.27 -4.34 10.36
C SER A 162 -5.84 -5.82 10.36
N ASN A 163 -5.12 -6.25 9.32
CA ASN A 163 -4.63 -7.62 9.19
C ASN A 163 -3.64 -7.94 10.30
N ARG A 164 -3.86 -9.09 10.95
CA ARG A 164 -3.00 -9.63 12.02
C ARG A 164 -2.44 -11.01 11.68
N ASP A 165 -2.61 -11.50 10.45
CA ASP A 165 -1.98 -12.76 10.02
C ASP A 165 -0.45 -12.64 10.07
N GLU A 166 0.22 -13.64 10.65
CA GLU A 166 1.69 -13.73 10.80
C GLU A 166 2.40 -14.26 9.55
N ASP A 167 1.65 -14.86 8.61
CA ASP A 167 2.18 -15.38 7.35
C ASP A 167 2.22 -14.28 6.28
N ASP A 168 3.40 -13.70 6.10
CA ASP A 168 3.71 -12.68 5.11
C ASP A 168 3.31 -13.03 3.68
N ASP A 169 3.50 -14.29 3.27
CA ASP A 169 3.22 -14.75 1.91
C ASP A 169 1.72 -14.84 1.71
N ARG A 170 0.99 -15.41 2.69
CA ARG A 170 -0.47 -15.44 2.69
C ARG A 170 -1.06 -14.03 2.68
N VAL A 171 -0.49 -13.09 3.44
CA VAL A 171 -0.96 -11.69 3.45
C VAL A 171 -0.82 -11.06 2.07
N ARG A 172 0.31 -11.27 1.38
CA ARG A 172 0.55 -10.77 0.01
C ARG A 172 -0.35 -11.42 -1.03
N GLU A 173 -0.63 -12.72 -0.87
CA GLU A 173 -1.55 -13.46 -1.73
C GLU A 173 -2.97 -12.89 -1.63
N ILE A 174 -3.43 -12.62 -0.40
CA ILE A 174 -4.81 -12.18 -0.14
C ILE A 174 -4.99 -10.69 -0.45
N CYS A 175 -4.04 -9.83 -0.05
CA CYS A 175 -4.26 -8.39 -0.08
C CYS A 175 -2.97 -7.58 -0.31
N GLY A 176 -3.01 -6.70 -1.31
CA GLY A 176 -1.96 -5.70 -1.52
C GLY A 176 -1.77 -4.78 -0.31
N TYR A 177 -2.85 -4.37 0.34
CA TYR A 177 -2.84 -3.45 1.47
C TYR A 177 -2.56 -4.11 2.84
N GLY A 178 -2.30 -5.42 2.86
CA GLY A 178 -2.03 -6.16 4.08
C GLY A 178 -0.76 -5.71 4.79
N CYS A 179 -0.87 -5.32 6.06
CA CYS A 179 0.27 -5.13 6.93
C CYS A 179 0.87 -6.49 7.31
N ILE A 180 2.20 -6.51 7.38
CA ILE A 180 3.04 -7.71 7.51
C ILE A 180 3.86 -7.70 8.81
N GLY A 181 3.53 -6.81 9.76
CA GLY A 181 4.17 -6.75 11.07
C GLY A 181 5.69 -6.47 11.12
N CYS A 182 6.36 -6.15 10.01
CA CYS A 182 7.84 -6.15 9.94
C CYS A 182 8.58 -5.12 10.83
N GLY A 183 7.87 -4.14 11.40
CA GLY A 183 8.45 -3.15 12.33
C GLY A 183 9.35 -2.07 11.72
N ASP A 184 9.51 -2.00 10.40
CA ASP A 184 10.31 -0.94 9.76
C ASP A 184 9.78 0.47 10.08
N CYS A 185 8.46 0.63 10.13
CA CYS A 185 7.83 1.90 10.49
C CYS A 185 8.09 2.30 11.95
N VAL A 186 8.17 1.34 12.87
CA VAL A 186 8.52 1.57 14.28
C VAL A 186 9.95 2.11 14.37
N ARG A 187 10.91 1.40 13.76
CA ARG A 187 12.32 1.83 13.74
C ARG A 187 12.54 3.20 13.07
N ALA A 188 11.68 3.55 12.13
CA ALA A 188 11.76 4.81 11.40
C ALA A 188 11.13 6.00 12.13
N CYS A 189 10.27 5.76 13.12
CA CYS A 189 9.52 6.83 13.77
C CYS A 189 10.40 7.56 14.81
N PRO A 190 10.70 8.86 14.63
CA PRO A 190 11.54 9.59 15.57
C PRO A 190 10.84 9.84 16.92
N GLU A 191 9.52 9.96 16.92
CA GLU A 191 8.71 10.26 18.13
C GLU A 191 8.26 9.00 18.89
N GLY A 192 8.62 7.79 18.41
CA GLY A 192 8.11 6.55 18.99
C GLY A 192 6.57 6.42 18.92
N ALA A 193 5.95 7.08 17.93
CA ALA A 193 4.50 7.10 17.73
C ALA A 193 3.94 5.86 17.01
N VAL A 194 4.79 4.92 16.58
CA VAL A 194 4.35 3.71 15.87
C VAL A 194 4.78 2.48 16.66
N GLU A 195 3.86 1.52 16.83
CA GLU A 195 4.10 0.24 17.50
C GLU A 195 3.59 -0.93 16.67
N ILE A 196 4.12 -2.14 16.89
CA ILE A 196 3.52 -3.39 16.38
C ILE A 196 2.72 -4.04 17.52
N VAL A 197 1.41 -4.15 17.33
CA VAL A 197 0.47 -4.83 18.24
C VAL A 197 -0.19 -5.95 17.46
N ASP A 198 -0.12 -7.19 17.96
CA ASP A 198 -0.66 -8.40 17.30
C ASP A 198 -0.27 -8.52 15.82
N ASN A 199 1.03 -8.41 15.53
CA ASN A 199 1.58 -8.42 14.16
C ASN A 199 1.05 -7.31 13.23
N HIS A 200 0.48 -6.23 13.79
CA HIS A 200 -0.08 -5.12 13.04
C HIS A 200 0.46 -3.77 13.53
N ALA A 201 0.81 -2.88 12.60
CA ALA A 201 1.31 -1.56 12.94
C ALA A 201 0.18 -0.62 13.39
N VAL A 202 0.37 0.09 14.50
CA VAL A 202 -0.58 1.04 15.08
C VAL A 202 0.10 2.39 15.28
N ILE A 203 -0.63 3.49 15.07
CA ILE A 203 -0.15 4.86 15.30
C ILE A 203 -0.79 5.40 16.58
N ASP A 204 0.05 5.85 17.50
CA ASP A 204 -0.30 6.69 18.63
C ASP A 204 -0.32 8.15 18.16
N TYR A 205 -1.53 8.70 17.98
CA TYR A 205 -1.69 10.04 17.45
C TYR A 205 -1.33 11.15 18.43
N ASP A 206 -1.22 10.86 19.73
CA ASP A 206 -0.77 11.86 20.72
C ASP A 206 0.73 12.17 20.59
N LYS A 207 1.49 11.26 19.97
CA LYS A 207 2.93 11.42 19.68
C LYS A 207 3.22 11.71 18.21
N CYS A 208 2.27 11.44 17.32
CA CYS A 208 2.51 11.51 15.89
C CYS A 208 2.58 12.96 15.40
N VAL A 209 3.74 13.36 14.88
CA VAL A 209 3.95 14.70 14.31
C VAL A 209 3.79 14.76 12.78
N GLY A 210 3.31 13.69 12.14
CA GLY A 210 3.07 13.68 10.69
C GLY A 210 4.34 13.73 9.82
N CYS A 211 5.50 13.30 10.32
CA CYS A 211 6.80 13.42 9.62
C CYS A 211 7.02 12.45 8.45
N VAL A 212 6.05 11.59 8.14
CA VAL A 212 6.06 10.60 7.03
C VAL A 212 7.17 9.56 7.00
N ALA A 213 8.07 9.51 7.99
CA ALA A 213 9.15 8.53 8.04
C ALA A 213 8.65 7.08 7.98
N CYS A 214 7.54 6.79 8.68
CA CYS A 214 6.88 5.48 8.66
C CYS A 214 6.36 5.10 7.26
N THR A 215 5.77 6.07 6.55
CA THR A 215 5.27 5.93 5.18
C THR A 215 6.39 5.63 4.20
N VAL A 216 7.50 6.38 4.28
CA VAL A 216 8.69 6.17 3.43
C VAL A 216 9.36 4.83 3.72
N LYS A 217 9.43 4.37 4.97
CA LYS A 217 10.11 3.10 5.31
C LYS A 217 9.23 1.86 5.20
N CYS A 218 7.90 2.00 5.11
CA CYS A 218 7.01 0.86 4.92
C CYS A 218 7.39 0.08 3.63
N LYS A 219 7.83 -1.19 3.78
CA LYS A 219 8.21 -2.05 2.63
C LYS A 219 7.03 -2.35 1.71
N LYS A 220 5.82 -2.42 2.27
CA LYS A 220 4.57 -2.66 1.55
C LYS A 220 3.99 -1.38 0.94
N LYS A 221 4.47 -0.20 1.33
CA LYS A 221 3.95 1.13 0.90
C LYS A 221 2.43 1.25 1.11
N ILE A 222 1.94 0.80 2.26
CA ILE A 222 0.51 0.81 2.60
C ILE A 222 0.12 1.92 3.56
N ILE A 223 1.08 2.48 4.31
CA ILE A 223 0.80 3.62 5.19
C ILE A 223 0.54 4.81 4.29
N VAL A 224 -0.67 5.35 4.38
CA VAL A 224 -1.12 6.47 3.58
C VAL A 224 -0.56 7.74 4.19
N ASP A 225 -0.14 8.66 3.33
CA ASP A 225 0.13 10.04 3.66
C ASP A 225 -0.67 10.92 2.68
N THR A 226 -1.44 11.87 3.20
CA THR A 226 -2.28 12.76 2.38
C THR A 226 -1.56 14.01 1.89
N LEU A 227 -0.35 14.30 2.40
CA LEU A 227 0.39 15.51 2.05
C LEU A 227 1.47 15.29 0.97
N HIS A 228 2.10 14.12 0.93
CA HIS A 228 3.22 13.86 0.02
C HIS A 228 2.94 12.76 -0.98
N ASP A 229 3.58 12.90 -2.15
CA ASP A 229 3.49 11.93 -3.24
C ASP A 229 4.55 10.84 -3.09
N LEU A 230 4.11 9.65 -2.68
CA LEU A 230 4.97 8.46 -2.53
C LEU A 230 5.71 8.06 -3.80
N THR A 231 5.21 8.41 -5.00
CA THR A 231 5.91 8.13 -6.26
C THR A 231 7.21 8.91 -6.39
N LYS A 232 7.36 10.01 -5.63
CA LYS A 232 8.56 10.84 -5.58
C LYS A 232 9.49 10.44 -4.43
N LEU A 233 8.95 9.83 -3.37
CA LEU A 233 9.68 9.45 -2.16
C LEU A 233 10.05 7.95 -2.17
N LYS A 234 10.84 7.51 -3.15
CA LYS A 234 11.23 6.09 -3.33
C LYS A 234 12.73 5.91 -3.45
N GLU A 235 13.27 4.96 -2.68
CA GLU A 235 14.68 4.57 -2.75
C GLU A 235 14.95 3.54 -3.86
N LYS A 236 13.95 2.68 -4.14
CA LYS A 236 14.07 1.57 -5.10
C LYS A 236 12.80 1.41 -5.92
N VAL A 237 12.97 0.98 -7.17
CA VAL A 237 11.86 0.59 -8.06
C VAL A 237 12.05 -0.85 -8.54
N ALA A 238 10.96 -1.44 -9.02
CA ALA A 238 11.01 -2.75 -9.64
C ALA A 238 11.68 -2.66 -11.01
N PHE A 239 12.49 -3.67 -11.34
CA PHE A 239 13.07 -3.87 -12.65
C PHE A 239 12.87 -5.33 -13.06
N VAL A 240 12.40 -5.54 -14.28
CA VAL A 240 12.20 -6.87 -14.84
C VAL A 240 13.47 -7.29 -15.53
N ARG A 241 14.11 -8.34 -15.02
CA ARG A 241 15.25 -9.00 -15.66
C ARG A 241 14.76 -9.91 -16.81
N CYS A 242 14.10 -9.30 -17.78
CA CYS A 242 13.77 -9.90 -19.07
C CYS A 242 13.38 -8.80 -20.08
N ASN A 243 13.74 -8.99 -21.35
CA ASN A 243 13.35 -8.12 -22.47
C ASN A 243 12.91 -8.96 -23.69
N GLY A 244 12.63 -10.25 -23.50
CA GLY A 244 12.34 -11.22 -24.57
C GLY A 244 10.84 -11.41 -24.76
N SER A 245 10.41 -11.64 -26.01
CA SER A 245 9.01 -11.47 -26.40
C SER A 245 8.24 -12.70 -26.86
N ARG A 246 8.84 -13.90 -26.76
CA ARG A 246 8.30 -15.10 -27.42
C ARG A 246 7.57 -16.08 -26.50
N ASN A 247 7.77 -15.94 -25.19
CA ASN A 247 7.31 -16.92 -24.22
C ASN A 247 5.78 -16.91 -24.04
N GLU A 248 5.15 -15.73 -24.07
CA GLU A 248 3.72 -15.56 -23.75
C GLU A 248 2.80 -16.46 -24.58
N LYS A 249 2.96 -16.43 -25.90
CA LYS A 249 2.09 -17.16 -26.83
C LYS A 249 2.23 -18.67 -26.70
N ALA A 250 3.44 -19.16 -26.45
CA ALA A 250 3.71 -20.59 -26.27
C ALA A 250 3.06 -21.11 -24.97
N TYR A 251 3.17 -20.35 -23.87
CA TYR A 251 2.49 -20.70 -22.62
C TYR A 251 0.96 -20.64 -22.75
N GLN A 252 0.42 -19.64 -23.45
CA GLN A 252 -1.03 -19.57 -23.72
C GLN A 252 -1.51 -20.75 -24.57
N ALA A 253 -0.76 -21.14 -25.61
CA ALA A 253 -1.08 -22.31 -26.43
C ALA A 253 -1.03 -23.62 -25.63
N ALA A 254 -0.18 -23.69 -24.62
CA ALA A 254 -0.10 -24.80 -23.66
C ALA A 254 -1.15 -24.72 -22.53
N GLY A 255 -2.07 -23.75 -22.58
CA GLY A 255 -3.20 -23.63 -21.65
C GLY A 255 -2.90 -22.89 -20.34
N ALA A 256 -1.74 -22.25 -20.19
CA ALA A 256 -1.44 -21.44 -19.00
C ALA A 256 -2.08 -20.05 -19.12
N ALA A 257 -2.94 -19.69 -18.16
CA ALA A 257 -3.57 -18.37 -18.04
C ALA A 257 -2.87 -17.45 -17.03
N THR A 258 -1.98 -18.01 -16.22
CA THR A 258 -1.21 -17.31 -15.17
C THR A 258 0.27 -17.63 -15.27
N CYS A 259 1.11 -16.78 -14.68
CA CYS A 259 2.53 -17.06 -14.61
C CYS A 259 2.78 -18.29 -13.72
N ALA A 260 1.97 -18.46 -12.66
CA ALA A 260 2.06 -19.59 -11.74
C ALA A 260 1.74 -20.94 -12.43
N GLU A 261 0.81 -20.98 -13.37
CA GLU A 261 0.55 -22.15 -14.22
C GLU A 261 1.68 -22.36 -15.23
N ALA A 262 2.11 -21.28 -15.90
CA ALA A 262 3.20 -21.34 -16.88
C ALA A 262 4.50 -21.89 -16.26
N ALA A 263 4.80 -21.51 -15.01
CA ALA A 263 5.98 -21.97 -14.29
C ALA A 263 5.98 -23.49 -13.96
N LYS A 264 4.86 -24.19 -14.14
CA LYS A 264 4.75 -25.65 -13.97
C LYS A 264 4.98 -26.42 -15.26
N LEU A 265 5.00 -25.74 -16.41
CA LEU A 265 5.22 -26.34 -17.72
C LEU A 265 6.71 -26.42 -18.04
N ASP A 266 7.11 -27.42 -18.82
CA ASP A 266 8.49 -27.51 -19.30
C ASP A 266 8.71 -26.56 -20.48
N ALA A 267 9.44 -25.48 -20.22
CA ALA A 267 9.80 -24.49 -21.23
C ALA A 267 10.66 -25.06 -22.39
N LYS A 268 11.44 -26.13 -22.15
CA LYS A 268 12.24 -26.77 -23.20
C LYS A 268 11.37 -27.49 -24.21
N ASP A 269 10.35 -28.22 -23.74
CA ASP A 269 9.39 -28.94 -24.59
C ASP A 269 8.59 -27.96 -25.47
N LEU A 270 8.40 -26.73 -24.99
CA LEU A 270 7.74 -25.65 -25.70
C LEU A 270 8.67 -24.88 -26.65
N GLY A 271 9.97 -25.18 -26.68
CA GLY A 271 10.95 -24.49 -27.53
C GLY A 271 11.13 -23.01 -27.19
N ILE A 272 11.04 -22.66 -25.91
CA ILE A 272 11.13 -21.26 -25.43
C ILE A 272 12.20 -21.09 -24.35
N CYS A 273 12.48 -19.82 -24.01
CA CYS A 273 13.48 -19.50 -23.00
C CYS A 273 13.05 -19.99 -21.61
N THR A 274 13.87 -20.84 -20.99
CA THR A 274 13.63 -21.48 -19.69
C THR A 274 13.73 -20.54 -18.49
N THR A 275 14.43 -19.42 -18.65
CA THR A 275 14.65 -18.43 -17.57
C THR A 275 13.92 -17.11 -17.82
N GLY A 276 13.15 -17.01 -18.90
CA GLY A 276 12.53 -15.75 -19.34
C GLY A 276 11.20 -15.44 -18.65
N CYS A 277 10.71 -14.21 -18.84
CA CYS A 277 9.36 -13.83 -18.43
C CYS A 277 8.34 -14.73 -19.14
N THR A 278 7.30 -15.16 -18.45
CA THR A 278 6.24 -15.99 -19.05
C THR A 278 5.20 -15.16 -19.81
N GLY A 279 5.14 -13.85 -19.57
CA GLY A 279 4.21 -12.92 -20.21
C GLY A 279 2.77 -12.96 -19.69
N GLN A 280 2.40 -13.81 -18.71
CA GLN A 280 1.00 -13.99 -18.29
C GLN A 280 0.46 -12.94 -17.29
N GLY A 281 1.28 -11.96 -16.91
CA GLY A 281 0.80 -10.76 -16.21
C GLY A 281 0.45 -10.89 -14.72
N ASP A 282 0.90 -11.91 -13.99
CA ASP A 282 0.59 -11.97 -12.53
C ASP A 282 1.13 -10.75 -11.77
N CYS A 283 2.28 -10.21 -12.18
CA CYS A 283 2.83 -8.97 -11.65
C CYS A 283 1.98 -7.72 -11.95
N THR A 284 1.23 -7.70 -13.06
CA THR A 284 0.33 -6.59 -13.39
C THR A 284 -0.91 -6.64 -12.51
N LYS A 285 -1.45 -7.84 -12.24
CA LYS A 285 -2.61 -8.06 -11.36
C LYS A 285 -2.37 -7.57 -9.94
N VAL A 286 -1.17 -7.78 -9.39
CA VAL A 286 -0.83 -7.33 -8.02
C VAL A 286 -0.37 -5.87 -7.93
N CYS A 287 -0.16 -5.19 -9.06
CA CYS A 287 0.36 -3.83 -9.06
C CYS A 287 -0.73 -2.80 -8.76
N ARG A 288 -0.80 -2.32 -7.51
CA ARG A 288 -1.78 -1.30 -7.07
C ARG A 288 -1.64 0.07 -7.74
N TYR A 289 -0.48 0.35 -8.33
CA TYR A 289 -0.13 1.66 -8.87
C TYR A 289 -0.18 1.72 -10.39
N GLY A 290 -0.60 0.62 -11.05
CA GLY A 290 -0.62 0.55 -12.51
C GLY A 290 0.76 0.74 -13.15
N ALA A 291 1.83 0.42 -12.42
CA ALA A 291 3.21 0.63 -12.82
C ALA A 291 3.75 -0.49 -13.72
N ILE A 292 3.01 -1.57 -13.95
CA ILE A 292 3.50 -2.73 -14.72
C ILE A 292 2.53 -3.07 -15.83
N LYS A 293 3.06 -3.25 -17.04
CA LYS A 293 2.33 -3.75 -18.20
C LYS A 293 3.11 -4.87 -18.87
N VAL A 294 2.42 -5.83 -19.47
CA VAL A 294 3.06 -6.77 -20.39
C VAL A 294 3.08 -6.12 -21.77
N VAL A 295 4.27 -6.00 -22.34
CA VAL A 295 4.50 -5.44 -23.68
C VAL A 295 5.37 -6.44 -24.41
N ASP A 296 4.89 -6.88 -25.58
CA ASP A 296 5.54 -7.91 -26.37
C ASP A 296 5.94 -9.12 -25.51
N GLY A 297 5.03 -9.74 -24.76
CA GLY A 297 5.30 -10.95 -23.98
C GLY A 297 6.25 -10.82 -22.77
N SER A 298 6.73 -9.61 -22.44
CA SER A 298 7.52 -9.36 -21.22
C SER A 298 6.89 -8.27 -20.36
N ALA A 299 6.94 -8.43 -19.04
CA ALA A 299 6.58 -7.37 -18.13
C ALA A 299 7.58 -6.19 -18.24
N GLN A 300 7.05 -4.97 -18.25
CA GLN A 300 7.80 -3.72 -18.23
C GLN A 300 7.26 -2.85 -17.09
N VAL A 301 8.18 -2.20 -16.37
CA VAL A 301 7.87 -1.34 -15.24
C VAL A 301 8.01 0.12 -15.67
N ASP A 302 6.95 0.89 -15.48
CA ASP A 302 6.94 2.34 -15.48
C ASP A 302 7.52 2.81 -14.12
N PRO A 303 8.76 3.34 -14.11
CA PRO A 303 9.42 3.70 -12.87
C PRO A 303 8.74 4.87 -12.18
N ASP A 304 8.08 5.78 -12.90
CA ASP A 304 7.40 6.95 -12.33
C ASP A 304 6.20 6.55 -11.50
N LYS A 305 5.49 5.48 -11.88
CA LYS A 305 4.36 4.94 -11.10
C LYS A 305 4.78 3.95 -10.02
N CYS A 306 5.98 3.37 -10.12
CA CYS A 306 6.46 2.41 -9.15
C CYS A 306 6.79 3.11 -7.82
N VAL A 307 6.29 2.59 -6.71
CA VAL A 307 6.62 3.07 -5.34
C VAL A 307 7.56 2.13 -4.57
N GLY A 308 7.94 1.01 -5.19
CA GLY A 308 8.83 0.02 -4.58
C GLY A 308 8.21 -0.86 -3.48
N CYS A 309 6.92 -1.16 -3.55
CA CYS A 309 6.20 -2.02 -2.58
C CYS A 309 6.59 -3.51 -2.61
N LYS A 310 7.35 -3.94 -3.63
CA LYS A 310 7.82 -5.30 -3.87
C LYS A 310 6.74 -6.36 -4.16
N ASP A 311 5.45 -6.08 -4.16
CA ASP A 311 4.42 -7.11 -4.38
C ASP A 311 4.62 -7.91 -5.69
N CYS A 312 5.04 -7.23 -6.75
CA CYS A 312 5.39 -7.87 -8.03
C CYS A 312 6.59 -8.84 -7.93
N THR A 313 7.55 -8.61 -7.04
CA THR A 313 8.69 -9.51 -6.84
C THR A 313 8.25 -10.84 -6.23
N TYR A 314 7.26 -10.79 -5.34
CA TYR A 314 6.68 -12.00 -4.74
C TYR A 314 5.74 -12.72 -5.72
N ALA A 315 4.96 -11.97 -6.49
CA ALA A 315 4.04 -12.53 -7.50
C ALA A 315 4.73 -13.14 -8.72
N CYS A 316 6.04 -12.90 -8.93
CA CYS A 316 6.77 -13.46 -10.05
C CYS A 316 7.29 -14.88 -9.71
N PRO A 317 6.72 -15.96 -10.27
CA PRO A 317 7.21 -17.32 -10.01
C PRO A 317 8.60 -17.55 -10.59
N MET A 318 8.95 -16.86 -11.69
CA MET A 318 10.26 -16.92 -12.33
C MET A 318 11.34 -16.11 -11.60
N LYS A 319 10.97 -15.35 -10.55
CA LYS A 319 11.89 -14.49 -9.76
C LYS A 319 12.70 -13.48 -10.58
N LEU A 320 12.10 -12.96 -11.65
CA LEU A 320 12.76 -12.01 -12.57
C LEU A 320 12.62 -10.55 -12.18
N ILE A 321 11.69 -10.23 -11.28
CA ILE A 321 11.46 -8.84 -10.86
C ILE A 321 12.30 -8.57 -9.62
N VAL A 322 13.23 -7.63 -9.73
CA VAL A 322 14.16 -7.25 -8.65
C VAL A 322 13.98 -5.79 -8.27
N MET A 323 14.37 -5.44 -7.06
CA MET A 323 14.36 -4.06 -6.58
C MET A 323 15.73 -3.43 -6.78
N VAL A 324 15.78 -2.38 -7.59
CA VAL A 324 17.00 -1.66 -7.94
C VAL A 324 16.92 -0.20 -7.47
N PRO A 325 18.04 0.45 -7.14
CA PRO A 325 18.09 1.85 -6.75
C PRO A 325 17.32 2.76 -7.73
N TYR A 326 16.65 3.80 -7.22
CA TYR A 326 16.01 4.85 -8.04
C TYR A 326 16.97 6.00 -8.38
N LYS A 327 18.24 5.66 -8.63
CA LYS A 327 19.23 6.50 -9.31
C LYS A 327 19.42 5.94 -10.72
N GLY A 328 19.67 6.77 -11.74
CA GLY A 328 19.71 6.32 -13.14
C GLY A 328 20.79 5.26 -13.38
N ALA A 329 20.47 3.99 -13.14
CA ALA A 329 21.42 2.90 -13.29
C ALA A 329 21.14 2.16 -14.60
N LYS A 330 22.21 1.76 -15.28
CA LYS A 330 22.12 0.86 -16.42
C LYS A 330 21.88 -0.56 -15.93
N MET A 331 21.06 -1.32 -16.65
CA MET A 331 20.76 -2.70 -16.30
C MET A 331 20.84 -3.59 -17.52
N VAL A 332 21.37 -4.80 -17.34
CA VAL A 332 21.26 -5.90 -18.31
C VAL A 332 20.02 -6.72 -17.96
N PRO A 333 18.97 -6.74 -18.80
CA PRO A 333 17.76 -7.48 -18.48
C PRO A 333 17.95 -9.00 -18.55
N CYS A 334 18.82 -9.51 -19.42
CA CYS A 334 18.96 -10.96 -19.61
C CYS A 334 19.61 -11.61 -18.38
N VAL A 335 19.03 -12.71 -17.88
CA VAL A 335 19.56 -13.54 -16.76
C VAL A 335 19.86 -14.97 -17.18
N SER A 336 19.66 -15.29 -18.46
CA SER A 336 19.95 -16.63 -18.94
C SER A 336 21.47 -16.85 -18.88
N THR A 337 21.87 -17.97 -18.28
CA THR A 337 23.26 -18.41 -18.23
C THR A 337 23.60 -19.43 -19.30
N ALA A 338 22.65 -19.81 -20.16
CA ALA A 338 22.89 -20.70 -21.29
C ALA A 338 23.87 -20.08 -22.30
N ASP A 339 24.47 -20.89 -23.16
CA ASP A 339 25.35 -20.39 -24.21
C ASP A 339 24.58 -19.55 -25.24
N TYR A 340 25.30 -18.72 -25.99
CA TYR A 340 24.67 -17.79 -26.93
C TYR A 340 23.85 -18.52 -28.00
N GLU A 341 24.32 -19.66 -28.52
CA GLU A 341 23.62 -20.41 -29.56
C GLU A 341 22.22 -20.86 -29.08
N ASP A 342 22.15 -21.43 -27.87
CA ASP A 342 20.90 -21.82 -27.23
C ASP A 342 19.99 -20.62 -27.02
N LYS A 343 20.52 -19.52 -26.47
CA LYS A 343 19.77 -18.27 -26.27
C LYS A 343 19.23 -17.71 -27.58
N ALA A 344 20.04 -17.70 -28.63
CA ALA A 344 19.70 -17.12 -29.93
C ALA A 344 18.60 -17.92 -30.64
N SER A 345 18.52 -19.23 -30.40
CA SER A 345 17.45 -20.08 -30.94
C SER A 345 16.06 -19.69 -30.41
N VAL A 346 15.98 -19.16 -29.18
CA VAL A 346 14.70 -18.85 -28.49
C VAL A 346 14.47 -17.36 -28.19
N CYS A 347 15.50 -16.51 -28.28
CA CYS A 347 15.44 -15.12 -27.83
C CYS A 347 16.23 -14.14 -28.70
N ASN A 348 15.51 -13.17 -29.26
CA ASN A 348 16.09 -12.11 -30.09
C ASN A 348 16.75 -10.98 -29.31
N SER A 349 16.66 -10.95 -27.97
CA SER A 349 17.16 -9.85 -27.12
C SER A 349 18.02 -10.33 -25.95
N ALA A 350 18.61 -11.53 -26.07
CA ALA A 350 19.52 -12.09 -25.08
C ALA A 350 20.92 -11.46 -25.11
N CYS A 351 21.56 -11.40 -23.93
CA CYS A 351 22.98 -11.13 -23.81
C CYS A 351 23.78 -12.26 -24.45
N ILE A 352 24.79 -11.90 -25.25
CA ILE A 352 25.60 -12.86 -26.01
C ILE A 352 26.92 -13.20 -25.31
N GLY A 353 27.17 -12.65 -24.13
CA GLY A 353 28.38 -12.95 -23.36
C GLY A 353 29.69 -12.37 -23.94
N CYS A 354 29.64 -11.45 -24.90
CA CYS A 354 30.85 -10.93 -25.57
C CYS A 354 31.81 -10.13 -24.67
N SER A 355 31.37 -9.75 -23.47
CA SER A 355 32.17 -9.00 -22.48
C SER A 355 32.58 -7.56 -22.86
N ASP A 356 32.19 -7.05 -24.04
CA ASP A 356 32.57 -5.70 -24.49
C ASP A 356 32.13 -4.60 -23.50
N CYS A 357 30.91 -4.71 -22.96
CA CYS A 357 30.41 -3.74 -21.99
C CYS A 357 31.19 -3.76 -20.66
N ALA A 358 31.67 -4.93 -20.23
CA ALA A 358 32.50 -5.06 -19.04
C ALA A 358 33.90 -4.47 -19.28
N ALA A 359 34.52 -4.80 -20.42
CA ALA A 359 35.85 -4.32 -20.79
C ALA A 359 35.93 -2.80 -20.94
N ASN A 360 34.82 -2.14 -21.25
CA ASN A 360 34.76 -0.69 -21.48
C ASN A 360 34.02 0.07 -20.36
N CYS A 361 33.69 -0.58 -19.24
CA CYS A 361 33.07 0.10 -18.12
C CYS A 361 34.13 0.95 -17.37
N PRO A 362 34.07 2.29 -17.41
CA PRO A 362 35.16 3.15 -16.92
C PRO A 362 35.37 3.03 -15.41
N ASN A 363 34.32 2.69 -14.65
CA ASN A 363 34.37 2.54 -13.20
C ASN A 363 34.23 1.09 -12.73
N GLY A 364 34.28 0.11 -13.65
CA GLY A 364 34.23 -1.31 -13.32
C GLY A 364 32.88 -1.81 -12.77
N ALA A 365 31.79 -1.06 -12.93
CA ALA A 365 30.46 -1.46 -12.49
C ALA A 365 29.88 -2.69 -13.22
N ILE A 366 30.50 -3.17 -14.31
CA ILE A 366 29.99 -4.29 -15.11
C ILE A 366 30.95 -5.47 -15.01
N TYR A 367 30.43 -6.63 -14.65
CA TYR A 367 31.16 -7.90 -14.62
C TYR A 367 30.37 -9.00 -15.33
N MET A 368 31.05 -10.12 -15.59
CA MET A 368 30.44 -11.28 -16.25
C MET A 368 30.12 -12.36 -15.23
N GLU A 369 28.88 -12.87 -15.27
CA GLU A 369 28.45 -14.07 -14.57
C GLU A 369 28.12 -15.15 -15.60
N GLU A 370 28.97 -16.18 -15.67
CA GLU A 370 28.85 -17.24 -16.68
C GLU A 370 28.73 -16.64 -18.09
N ALA A 371 27.61 -16.85 -18.79
CA ALA A 371 27.38 -16.38 -20.15
C ALA A 371 26.59 -15.04 -20.25
N HIS A 372 26.54 -14.22 -19.19
CA HIS A 372 25.85 -12.92 -19.24
C HIS A 372 26.55 -11.81 -18.46
N ALA A 373 26.30 -10.56 -18.87
CA ALA A 373 26.80 -9.37 -18.17
C ALA A 373 25.85 -8.96 -17.04
N VAL A 374 26.41 -8.52 -15.93
CA VAL A 374 25.71 -7.98 -14.76
C VAL A 374 26.22 -6.58 -14.47
N VAL A 375 25.31 -5.67 -14.15
CA VAL A 375 25.64 -4.30 -13.74
C VAL A 375 25.41 -4.16 -12.25
N ASP A 376 26.45 -3.77 -11.52
CA ASP A 376 26.32 -3.29 -10.15
C ASP A 376 25.75 -1.86 -10.18
N SER A 377 24.46 -1.75 -9.85
CA SER A 377 23.75 -0.48 -9.82
C SER A 377 24.24 0.47 -8.72
N GLU A 378 24.98 -0.01 -7.72
CA GLU A 378 25.51 0.87 -6.68
C GLU A 378 26.73 1.65 -7.16
N ILE A 379 27.54 1.03 -8.04
CA ILE A 379 28.76 1.61 -8.63
C ILE A 379 28.45 2.37 -9.93
N CYS A 380 27.43 1.95 -10.69
CA CYS A 380 27.11 2.55 -12.00
C CYS A 380 26.86 4.08 -11.93
N GLU A 381 27.61 4.84 -12.74
CA GLU A 381 27.52 6.31 -12.85
C GLU A 381 26.62 6.81 -14.00
N ASN A 382 25.84 5.91 -14.62
CA ASN A 382 24.97 6.24 -15.76
C ASN A 382 25.66 6.80 -17.03
N CYS A 383 26.97 6.62 -17.23
CA CYS A 383 27.77 7.28 -18.29
C CYS A 383 27.50 6.84 -19.76
N GLN A 384 26.47 6.03 -20.01
CA GLN A 384 26.03 5.53 -21.34
C GLN A 384 27.02 4.69 -22.17
N VAL A 385 28.31 4.60 -21.81
CA VAL A 385 29.35 3.86 -22.58
C VAL A 385 28.92 2.44 -22.95
N CYS A 386 28.40 1.68 -21.98
CA CYS A 386 27.98 0.30 -22.21
C CYS A 386 26.81 0.15 -23.21
N GLN A 387 25.92 1.15 -23.31
CA GLN A 387 24.81 1.12 -24.26
C GLN A 387 25.29 1.30 -25.69
N TYR A 388 26.26 2.18 -25.93
CA TYR A 388 26.86 2.39 -27.26
C TYR A 388 27.63 1.17 -27.75
N ILE A 389 28.27 0.46 -26.82
CA ILE A 389 29.13 -0.69 -27.15
C ILE A 389 28.30 -1.98 -27.30
N CYS A 390 27.13 -2.07 -26.68
CA CYS A 390 26.29 -3.24 -26.78
C CYS A 390 25.70 -3.39 -28.20
N ALA A 391 26.31 -4.22 -29.03
CA ALA A 391 25.83 -4.52 -30.40
C ALA A 391 24.39 -5.06 -30.47
N ARG A 392 23.85 -5.52 -29.34
CA ARG A 392 22.48 -6.05 -29.21
C ARG A 392 21.48 -5.01 -28.71
N GLY A 393 21.93 -3.85 -28.24
CA GLY A 393 21.08 -2.80 -27.68
C GLY A 393 20.27 -3.24 -26.45
N ILE A 394 20.74 -4.23 -25.70
CA ILE A 394 19.96 -4.84 -24.61
C ILE A 394 20.06 -4.08 -23.28
N ILE A 395 21.10 -3.26 -23.11
CA ILE A 395 21.34 -2.52 -21.87
C ILE A 395 20.34 -1.37 -21.78
N LYS A 396 19.49 -1.42 -20.75
CA LYS A 396 18.43 -0.43 -20.55
C LYS A 396 18.94 0.71 -19.68
N GLU A 397 18.72 1.92 -20.16
CA GLU A 397 18.79 3.13 -19.35
C GLU A 397 17.52 3.27 -18.52
N ARG A 398 17.69 3.76 -17.31
CA ARG A 398 16.60 4.25 -16.49
C ARG A 398 16.75 5.75 -16.38
N GLU A 399 15.92 6.47 -17.12
CA GLU A 399 15.80 7.90 -16.94
C GLU A 399 15.20 8.15 -15.57
N VAL A 400 15.88 8.98 -14.78
CA VAL A 400 15.46 9.37 -13.45
C VAL A 400 15.41 10.90 -13.42
N PRO A 401 14.31 11.49 -12.93
CA PRO A 401 14.21 12.94 -12.82
C PRO A 401 15.30 13.56 -11.94
N GLU A 402 15.76 14.77 -12.31
CA GLU A 402 16.82 15.50 -11.62
C GLU A 402 16.59 15.63 -10.11
N TYR A 403 15.35 15.87 -9.68
CA TYR A 403 15.01 16.03 -8.26
C TYR A 403 15.37 14.81 -7.40
N SER A 404 15.42 13.61 -7.98
CA SER A 404 15.78 12.39 -7.24
C SER A 404 17.26 12.40 -6.86
N TYR A 405 18.13 12.90 -7.75
CA TYR A 405 19.55 13.09 -7.45
C TYR A 405 19.76 14.15 -6.37
N LEU A 406 19.02 15.26 -6.44
CA LEU A 406 19.06 16.32 -5.43
C LEU A 406 18.58 15.82 -4.06
N GLN A 407 17.54 14.99 -4.04
CA GLN A 407 17.01 14.41 -2.81
C GLN A 407 17.99 13.40 -2.18
N GLU A 408 18.60 12.52 -2.98
CA GLU A 408 19.63 11.61 -2.48
C GLU A 408 20.84 12.36 -1.93
N ALA A 409 21.31 13.41 -2.64
CA ALA A 409 22.39 14.26 -2.15
C ALA A 409 22.04 14.91 -0.80
N ALA A 410 20.82 15.46 -0.67
CA ALA A 410 20.34 16.07 0.58
C ALA A 410 20.19 15.04 1.72
N LEU A 411 19.78 13.80 1.43
CA LEU A 411 19.69 12.72 2.42
C LEU A 411 21.06 12.17 2.81
N ALA A 412 22.01 12.10 1.86
CA ALA A 412 23.37 11.64 2.09
C ALA A 412 24.15 12.60 3.02
N MET A 413 23.85 13.90 3.00
CA MET A 413 24.41 14.86 3.96
C MET A 413 24.10 14.50 5.43
N ARG A 414 23.07 13.69 5.72
CA ARG A 414 22.76 13.25 7.09
C ARG A 414 23.51 11.99 7.55
N LYS A 415 24.28 11.33 6.68
CA LYS A 415 25.07 10.12 7.07
C LYS A 415 26.39 10.46 7.78
N GLY A 416 26.64 11.74 8.09
CA GLY A 416 27.89 12.21 8.68
C GLY A 416 27.72 13.26 9.79
N GLU A 417 26.56 13.31 10.46
CA GLU A 417 26.34 14.14 11.67
C GLU A 417 25.89 13.28 12.85
#